data_AF-C5Y1Q0-F1
#
_entry.id   AF-C5Y1Q0-F1
#
_cell.length_a   1.000
_cell.length_b   1.000
_cell.length_c   1.000
_cell.angle_alpha   90.00
_cell.angle_beta   90.00
_cell.angle_gamma   90.00
#
_symmetry.space_group_name_H-M   'P 1'
#
loop_
_entity.id
_entity.type
_entity.pdbx_description
1 polymer ?
#
loop_
_entity_poly.entity_id
_entity_poly.type
_entity_poly.pdbx_seq_one_letter_code
_entity_poly.pdbx_strand_id
1 'polypeptide(L)'
;MAAFMARGRAMASSRPSFVTPRSFFNWGKGASQAEPPPPQLQFAYHDVELPFPMSLVAKTHLRDRELKCCYKATVDGFSATDFHRRCDFKGPCVVLGYTGGGFRPEGYRSTDDYYDTLDAFLFYWPDELAAPAEAATETSPLPPPVVLPKVGGSGAALFDYSRGGPQFGADGLLIGPPLTAVMGVFTGPDSSAGVGDLRSARSRLGLSYARRPDGKESLFGDEGRAQFAEVLVFCNPRIASLY
;
A
#
# COMPACT_ATOMS: atom_id res chain seq x y z
N MET A 1 -30.26 -90.37 37.42
CA MET A 1 -29.45 -89.13 37.51
C MET A 1 -28.42 -89.15 36.40
N ALA A 2 -28.65 -88.42 35.32
CA ALA A 2 -27.74 -88.38 34.16
C ALA A 2 -27.22 -86.95 33.99
N ALA A 3 -25.89 -86.81 33.95
CA ALA A 3 -25.18 -85.56 33.75
C ALA A 3 -25.11 -85.24 32.24
N PHE A 4 -25.37 -83.99 31.88
CA PHE A 4 -25.11 -83.46 30.54
C PHE A 4 -24.25 -82.20 30.66
N MET A 5 -23.07 -82.25 30.02
CA MET A 5 -22.14 -81.13 29.84
C MET A 5 -22.73 -80.09 28.90
N ALA A 6 -22.70 -78.81 29.28
CA ALA A 6 -22.98 -77.69 28.40
C ALA A 6 -21.67 -76.99 28.00
N ARG A 7 -21.39 -76.95 26.69
CA ARG A 7 -20.29 -76.19 26.07
C ARG A 7 -20.59 -74.69 26.08
N GLY A 8 -19.62 -73.89 26.51
CA GLY A 8 -19.66 -72.44 26.45
C GLY A 8 -19.52 -71.90 25.02
N ARG A 9 -20.37 -70.92 24.67
CA ARG A 9 -20.16 -69.98 23.56
C ARG A 9 -19.82 -68.62 24.17
N ALA A 10 -18.64 -68.09 23.88
CA ALA A 10 -18.27 -66.73 24.22
C ALA A 10 -18.94 -65.77 23.21
N MET A 11 -19.73 -64.81 23.70
CA MET A 11 -20.10 -63.62 22.94
C MET A 11 -19.24 -62.45 23.43
N ALA A 12 -18.54 -61.80 22.50
CA ALA A 12 -17.73 -60.62 22.75
C ALA A 12 -18.62 -59.42 23.09
N SER A 13 -18.32 -58.75 24.21
CA SER A 13 -18.95 -57.50 24.64
C SER A 13 -18.29 -56.33 23.91
N SER A 14 -19.03 -55.66 23.03
CA SER A 14 -18.62 -54.37 22.45
C SER A 14 -18.89 -53.24 23.45
N ARG A 15 -17.83 -52.66 24.02
CA ARG A 15 -17.93 -51.41 24.79
C ARG A 15 -17.94 -50.20 23.82
N PRO A 16 -18.75 -49.16 24.08
CA PRO A 16 -18.73 -47.95 23.26
C PRO A 16 -17.44 -47.18 23.51
N SER A 17 -16.72 -46.84 22.44
CA SER A 17 -15.53 -46.00 22.48
C SER A 17 -15.93 -44.53 22.67
N PHE A 18 -15.59 -43.96 23.82
CA PHE A 18 -15.60 -42.51 24.02
C PHE A 18 -14.52 -41.87 23.14
N VAL A 19 -14.94 -41.03 22.19
CA VAL A 19 -14.02 -40.20 21.39
C VAL A 19 -13.65 -38.98 22.23
N THR A 20 -12.38 -38.87 22.61
CA THR A 20 -11.83 -37.71 23.30
C THR A 20 -11.67 -36.56 22.28
N PRO A 21 -12.15 -35.34 22.56
CA PRO A 21 -11.92 -34.21 21.66
C PRO A 21 -10.43 -33.86 21.66
N ARG A 22 -9.82 -33.81 20.47
CA ARG A 22 -8.43 -33.36 20.32
C ARG A 22 -8.39 -31.84 20.47
N SER A 23 -7.74 -31.38 21.53
CA SER A 23 -7.32 -29.99 21.70
C SER A 23 -6.40 -29.60 20.52
N PHE A 24 -6.69 -28.46 19.88
CA PHE A 24 -5.91 -27.90 18.76
C PHE A 24 -4.79 -26.95 19.20
N PHE A 25 -4.37 -26.99 20.46
CA PHE A 25 -3.16 -26.30 20.92
C PHE A 25 -2.05 -27.31 21.19
N ASN A 26 -1.20 -27.56 20.18
CA ASN A 26 0.05 -28.28 20.35
C ASN A 26 1.18 -27.27 20.53
N TRP A 27 1.33 -26.78 21.76
CA TRP A 27 2.52 -26.03 22.16
C TRP A 27 3.65 -27.02 22.47
N GLY A 28 4.62 -27.09 21.56
CA GLY A 28 5.91 -27.74 21.79
C GLY A 28 5.95 -29.24 21.45
N LYS A 29 6.40 -29.57 20.23
CA LYS A 29 7.13 -30.82 19.92
C LYS A 29 7.75 -30.76 18.52
N GLY A 30 9.09 -30.84 18.49
CA GLY A 30 9.85 -31.60 17.48
C GLY A 30 10.21 -30.90 16.18
N ALA A 31 11.45 -30.41 16.10
CA ALA A 31 12.12 -30.07 14.84
C ALA A 31 12.31 -31.32 13.96
N SER A 32 11.83 -31.27 12.71
CA SER A 32 12.36 -31.99 11.54
C SER A 32 11.43 -31.74 10.34
N GLN A 33 12.02 -31.23 9.25
CA GLN A 33 11.38 -30.71 8.04
C GLN A 33 10.67 -29.37 8.22
N ALA A 34 11.44 -28.36 8.63
CA ALA A 34 11.13 -27.03 8.15
C ALA A 34 11.34 -27.06 6.62
N GLU A 35 10.27 -26.83 5.86
CA GLU A 35 10.44 -26.28 4.52
C GLU A 35 11.43 -25.11 4.64
N PRO A 36 12.37 -24.95 3.69
CA PRO A 36 13.19 -23.75 3.70
C PRO A 36 12.22 -22.57 3.84
N PRO A 37 12.50 -21.61 4.74
CA PRO A 37 11.66 -20.42 4.82
C PRO A 37 11.44 -19.94 3.39
N PRO A 38 10.19 -19.60 2.99
CA PRO A 38 9.92 -19.11 1.64
C PRO A 38 11.00 -18.07 1.36
N PRO A 39 11.66 -18.12 0.19
CA PRO A 39 12.83 -17.30 -0.08
C PRO A 39 12.48 -15.92 0.42
N GLN A 40 13.18 -15.45 1.45
CA GLN A 40 12.97 -14.09 1.96
C GLN A 40 13.05 -13.25 0.70
N LEU A 41 11.91 -12.73 0.25
CA LEU A 41 11.83 -11.90 -0.95
C LEU A 41 12.83 -10.81 -0.65
N GLN A 42 14.02 -10.91 -1.24
CA GLN A 42 15.11 -10.03 -0.90
C GLN A 42 14.63 -8.68 -1.34
N PHE A 43 14.25 -7.86 -0.37
CA PHE A 43 13.70 -6.56 -0.66
C PHE A 43 14.80 -5.77 -1.38
N ALA A 44 14.57 -5.53 -2.67
CA ALA A 44 15.47 -4.78 -3.52
C ALA A 44 14.78 -3.50 -3.94
N TYR A 45 15.53 -2.40 -3.84
CA TYR A 45 15.15 -1.16 -4.49
C TYR A 45 15.28 -1.32 -6.00
N HIS A 46 14.38 -0.67 -6.75
CA HIS A 46 14.43 -0.66 -8.19
C HIS A 46 15.44 0.38 -8.66
N ASP A 47 16.20 0.02 -9.69
CA ASP A 47 17.12 0.94 -10.37
C ASP A 47 16.31 1.80 -11.35
N VAL A 48 15.80 2.92 -10.84
CA VAL A 48 14.95 3.87 -11.56
C VAL A 48 15.47 5.26 -11.28
N GLU A 49 15.79 6.01 -12.33
CA GLU A 49 16.20 7.41 -12.22
C GLU A 49 15.07 8.25 -11.61
N LEU A 50 15.43 9.30 -10.87
CA LEU A 50 14.45 10.16 -10.21
C LEU A 50 13.67 10.97 -11.26
N PRO A 51 12.35 10.76 -11.41
CA PRO A 51 11.55 11.45 -12.42
C PRO A 51 11.18 12.88 -11.99
N PHE A 52 11.70 13.36 -10.86
CA PHE A 52 11.44 14.68 -10.31
C PHE A 52 12.74 15.32 -9.80
N PRO A 53 12.86 16.65 -9.86
CA PRO A 53 14.03 17.34 -9.33
C PRO A 53 14.04 17.29 -7.80
N MET A 54 15.24 17.16 -7.21
CA MET A 54 15.40 17.19 -5.74
C MET A 54 14.91 18.49 -5.09
N SER A 55 14.75 19.56 -5.85
CA SER A 55 14.12 20.81 -5.40
C SER A 55 12.68 20.62 -4.91
N LEU A 56 11.95 19.61 -5.42
CA LEU A 56 10.59 19.27 -4.99
C LEU A 56 10.54 18.94 -3.49
N VAL A 57 11.55 18.22 -2.99
CA VAL A 57 11.64 17.76 -1.59
C VAL A 57 12.57 18.62 -0.74
N ALA A 58 13.07 19.74 -1.25
CA ALA A 58 14.05 20.57 -0.56
C ALA A 58 13.51 21.20 0.75
N LYS A 59 12.19 21.31 0.90
CA LYS A 59 11.53 21.83 2.11
C LYS A 59 11.06 20.73 3.07
N THR A 60 11.48 19.48 2.86
CA THR A 60 11.02 18.32 3.65
C THR A 60 12.16 17.59 4.34
N HIS A 61 11.84 16.56 5.12
CA HIS A 61 12.81 15.66 5.76
C HIS A 61 13.70 14.88 4.76
N LEU A 62 13.33 14.86 3.47
CA LEU A 62 14.08 14.23 2.39
C LEU A 62 15.10 15.17 1.73
N ARG A 63 15.21 16.42 2.17
CA ARG A 63 16.20 17.39 1.69
C ARG A 63 17.62 16.80 1.77
N ASP A 64 18.37 16.93 0.69
CA ASP A 64 19.78 16.52 0.58
C ASP A 64 20.03 15.02 0.88
N ARG A 65 18.99 14.18 0.78
CA ARG A 65 19.06 12.74 1.01
C ARG A 65 18.93 11.95 -0.29
N GLU A 66 19.63 10.83 -0.37
CA GLU A 66 19.47 9.89 -1.48
C GLU A 66 18.05 9.29 -1.50
N LEU A 67 17.43 9.21 -2.66
CA LEU A 67 16.11 8.59 -2.82
C LEU A 67 16.24 7.39 -3.76
N LYS A 68 15.59 6.28 -3.40
CA LYS A 68 15.52 5.08 -4.23
C LYS A 68 14.07 4.63 -4.38
N CYS A 69 13.78 4.04 -5.54
CA CYS A 69 12.46 3.50 -5.84
C CYS A 69 12.22 2.22 -5.02
N CYS A 70 11.30 2.27 -4.05
CA CYS A 70 10.95 1.12 -3.21
C CYS A 70 9.79 0.28 -3.76
N TYR A 71 8.99 0.87 -4.65
CA TYR A 71 7.85 0.23 -5.28
C TYR A 71 7.68 0.73 -6.72
N LYS A 72 7.46 -0.22 -7.63
CA LYS A 72 7.15 -0.02 -9.03
C LYS A 72 6.02 -0.96 -9.42
N ALA A 73 4.84 -0.43 -9.68
CA ALA A 73 3.60 -1.21 -9.87
C ALA A 73 3.71 -2.24 -11.01
N THR A 74 4.43 -1.94 -12.10
CA THR A 74 4.61 -2.90 -13.20
C THR A 74 5.46 -4.12 -12.83
N VAL A 75 6.30 -4.03 -11.81
CA VAL A 75 7.17 -5.12 -11.34
C VAL A 75 6.59 -5.79 -10.10
N ASP A 76 6.08 -4.97 -9.16
CA ASP A 76 5.65 -5.44 -7.83
C ASP A 76 4.16 -5.83 -7.79
N GLY A 77 3.38 -5.43 -8.78
CA GLY A 77 1.93 -5.66 -8.84
C GLY A 77 1.13 -4.40 -8.53
N PHE A 78 -0.08 -4.31 -9.10
CA PHE A 78 -0.95 -3.12 -9.01
C PHE A 78 -1.96 -3.17 -7.86
N SER A 79 -1.94 -4.20 -7.02
CA SER A 79 -2.87 -4.28 -5.90
C SER A 79 -2.41 -3.39 -4.75
N ALA A 80 -3.35 -2.82 -3.99
CA ALA A 80 -3.02 -2.09 -2.76
C ALA A 80 -2.22 -2.95 -1.76
N THR A 81 -2.47 -4.26 -1.73
CA THR A 81 -1.70 -5.21 -0.92
C THR A 81 -0.24 -5.31 -1.35
N ASP A 82 0.06 -5.28 -2.65
CA ASP A 82 1.44 -5.30 -3.15
C ASP A 82 2.16 -3.99 -2.85
N PHE A 83 1.43 -2.87 -2.97
CA PHE A 83 1.90 -1.55 -2.55
C PHE A 83 2.30 -1.54 -1.07
N HIS A 84 1.42 -1.96 -0.16
CA HIS A 84 1.71 -1.94 1.27
C HIS A 84 2.84 -2.90 1.65
N ARG A 85 2.90 -4.09 1.03
CA ARG A 85 4.03 -5.02 1.20
C ARG A 85 5.39 -4.38 0.86
N ARG A 86 5.41 -3.42 -0.08
CA ARG A 86 6.64 -2.76 -0.55
C ARG A 86 6.87 -1.37 0.04
N CYS A 87 5.87 -0.69 0.57
CA CYS A 87 5.97 0.71 1.00
C CYS A 87 5.88 0.92 2.50
N ASP A 88 5.28 -0.03 3.23
CA ASP A 88 5.09 0.13 4.67
C ASP A 88 6.42 0.20 5.42
N PHE A 89 6.44 1.01 6.47
CA PHE A 89 7.59 1.22 7.36
C PHE A 89 8.85 1.74 6.67
N LYS A 90 8.71 2.47 5.56
CA LYS A 90 9.85 3.11 4.86
C LYS A 90 10.09 4.58 5.19
N GLY A 91 9.26 5.15 6.06
CA GLY A 91 9.31 6.56 6.44
C GLY A 91 8.83 7.50 5.32
N PRO A 92 9.26 8.77 5.32
CA PRO A 92 8.81 9.77 4.35
C PRO A 92 9.05 9.32 2.90
N CYS A 93 8.07 9.53 2.04
CA CYS A 93 8.13 9.07 0.66
C CYS A 93 7.42 10.01 -0.32
N VAL A 94 7.82 9.92 -1.58
CA VAL A 94 7.18 10.58 -2.72
C VAL A 94 6.48 9.51 -3.55
N VAL A 95 5.19 9.71 -3.81
CA VAL A 95 4.37 8.84 -4.67
C VAL A 95 4.15 9.54 -6.01
N LEU A 96 4.32 8.80 -7.10
CA LEU A 96 4.11 9.27 -8.47
C LEU A 96 3.22 8.26 -9.22
N GLY A 97 2.29 8.72 -10.06
CA GLY A 97 1.48 7.81 -10.90
C GLY A 97 1.32 8.25 -12.35
N TYR A 98 1.14 9.55 -12.60
CA TYR A 98 0.96 10.07 -13.95
C TYR A 98 1.72 11.40 -14.09
N THR A 99 1.05 12.47 -14.53
CA THR A 99 1.57 13.84 -14.56
C THR A 99 1.69 14.49 -13.18
N GLY A 100 1.63 13.70 -12.11
CA GLY A 100 1.67 14.22 -10.75
C GLY A 100 1.70 13.14 -9.68
N GLY A 101 1.68 13.61 -8.44
CA GLY A 101 1.90 12.79 -7.26
C GLY A 101 1.71 13.54 -5.96
N GLY A 102 2.18 12.94 -4.87
CA GLY A 102 2.10 13.52 -3.54
C GLY A 102 3.29 13.15 -2.67
N PHE A 103 3.67 14.05 -1.78
CA PHE A 103 4.66 13.81 -0.74
C PHE A 103 3.98 13.46 0.58
N ARG A 104 4.46 12.40 1.22
CA ARG A 104 3.98 11.92 2.51
C ARG A 104 5.12 11.97 3.55
N PRO A 105 4.99 12.74 4.65
CA PRO A 105 6.04 12.89 5.66
C PRO A 105 6.24 11.67 6.57
N GLU A 106 5.20 10.90 6.90
CA GLU A 106 5.30 9.83 7.92
C GLU A 106 5.50 8.41 7.35
N GLY A 107 5.28 8.24 6.04
CA GLY A 107 5.23 6.94 5.38
C GLY A 107 3.91 6.18 5.59
N TYR A 108 3.88 4.94 5.13
CA TYR A 108 2.73 4.04 5.22
C TYR A 108 2.93 2.99 6.32
N ARG A 109 1.83 2.55 6.94
CA ARG A 109 1.80 1.55 8.01
C ARG A 109 0.59 0.61 7.94
N SER A 110 -0.33 0.82 7.00
CA SER A 110 -1.58 0.06 6.87
C SER A 110 -2.44 0.08 8.14
N THR A 111 -2.52 1.19 8.86
CA THR A 111 -3.24 1.23 10.16
C THR A 111 -4.75 1.36 10.04
N ASP A 112 -5.29 1.53 8.83
CA ASP A 112 -6.69 1.84 8.56
C ASP A 112 -7.19 3.15 9.21
N ASP A 113 -6.29 4.12 9.31
CA ASP A 113 -6.51 5.40 10.00
C ASP A 113 -6.18 6.60 9.11
N TYR A 114 -6.43 7.81 9.63
CA TYR A 114 -6.05 9.06 8.99
C TYR A 114 -5.10 9.88 9.85
N TYR A 115 -4.28 10.71 9.19
CA TYR A 115 -3.27 11.55 9.84
C TYR A 115 -3.48 13.02 9.47
N ASP A 116 -3.35 13.88 10.48
CA ASP A 116 -3.36 15.33 10.30
C ASP A 116 -1.93 15.84 10.14
N THR A 117 -1.64 16.44 9.00
CA THR A 117 -0.33 17.05 8.74
C THR A 117 -0.46 18.18 7.73
N LEU A 118 0.31 19.25 7.96
CA LEU A 118 0.42 20.38 7.03
C LEU A 118 1.61 20.22 6.06
N ASP A 119 2.51 19.28 6.35
CA ASP A 119 3.73 19.06 5.57
C ASP A 119 3.48 18.19 4.33
N ALA A 120 2.33 17.52 4.26
CA ALA A 120 1.90 16.81 3.06
C ALA A 120 1.49 17.81 1.96
N PHE A 121 1.87 17.50 0.72
CA PHE A 121 1.50 18.29 -0.44
C PHE A 121 1.32 17.40 -1.67
N LEU A 122 0.52 17.89 -2.60
CA LEU A 122 0.39 17.31 -3.93
C LEU A 122 1.25 18.09 -4.92
N PHE A 123 1.59 17.49 -6.05
CA PHE A 123 2.28 18.19 -7.13
C PHE A 123 1.89 17.65 -8.49
N TYR A 124 2.06 18.45 -9.53
CA TYR A 124 1.81 18.06 -10.91
C TYR A 124 2.67 18.83 -11.90
N TRP A 125 2.79 18.30 -13.11
CA TRP A 125 3.32 18.98 -14.28
C TRP A 125 2.17 19.34 -15.22
N PRO A 126 2.13 20.57 -15.77
CA PRO A 126 1.15 20.96 -16.76
C PRO A 126 1.23 20.08 -18.01
N ASP A 127 0.08 19.72 -18.61
CA ASP A 127 0.01 18.82 -19.77
C ASP A 127 0.77 19.34 -21.01
N GLU A 128 0.85 20.67 -21.20
CA GLU A 128 1.67 21.28 -22.26
C GLU A 128 3.19 21.04 -22.09
N LEU A 129 3.61 20.64 -20.89
CA LEU A 129 5.00 20.38 -20.50
C LEU A 129 5.27 18.88 -20.26
N ALA A 130 4.25 18.03 -20.33
CA ALA A 130 4.33 16.58 -20.10
C ALA A 130 4.50 15.79 -21.42
N ALA A 131 5.04 16.42 -22.46
CA ALA A 131 5.53 15.73 -23.66
C ALA A 131 6.59 14.68 -23.27
N PRO A 132 6.69 13.57 -24.01
CA PRO A 132 7.27 12.32 -23.50
C PRO A 132 8.71 12.52 -23.05
N ALA A 133 9.07 11.83 -21.96
CA ALA A 133 10.41 11.73 -21.41
C ALA A 133 11.51 11.35 -22.43
N GLU A 134 11.15 11.03 -23.67
CA GLU A 134 12.06 10.77 -24.80
C GLU A 134 12.61 12.04 -25.46
N ALA A 135 12.03 13.22 -25.20
CA ALA A 135 12.56 14.51 -25.67
C ALA A 135 13.46 15.21 -24.62
N ALA A 136 13.69 14.60 -23.47
CA ALA A 136 14.69 15.07 -22.51
C ALA A 136 16.09 14.64 -22.98
N THR A 137 16.55 15.27 -24.08
CA THR A 137 17.99 15.33 -24.36
C THR A 137 18.67 15.96 -23.14
N GLU A 138 19.84 15.44 -22.76
CA GLU A 138 20.62 15.63 -21.53
C GLU A 138 20.95 17.08 -21.10
N THR A 139 20.32 18.11 -21.67
CA THR A 139 20.63 19.54 -21.46
C THR A 139 19.40 20.42 -21.19
N SER A 140 18.15 19.90 -21.22
CA SER A 140 16.97 20.70 -20.87
C SER A 140 16.39 20.28 -19.51
N PRO A 141 16.42 21.13 -18.47
CA PRO A 141 15.88 20.77 -17.16
C PRO A 141 14.36 20.56 -17.26
N LEU A 142 13.88 19.45 -16.70
CA LEU A 142 12.44 19.23 -16.50
C LEU A 142 11.86 20.49 -15.82
N PRO A 143 10.73 21.01 -16.32
CA PRO A 143 10.13 22.18 -15.73
C PRO A 143 9.76 21.91 -14.26
N PRO A 144 9.85 22.93 -13.39
CA PRO A 144 9.59 22.73 -11.98
C PRO A 144 8.11 22.32 -11.78
N PRO A 145 7.84 21.25 -11.01
CA PRO A 145 6.49 20.85 -10.69
C PRO A 145 5.76 21.94 -9.90
N VAL A 146 4.46 22.07 -10.13
CA VAL A 146 3.60 22.97 -9.36
C VAL A 146 3.19 22.25 -8.08
N VAL A 147 3.51 22.83 -6.93
CA VAL A 147 3.20 22.27 -5.61
C VAL A 147 1.86 22.83 -5.09
N LEU A 148 0.99 21.93 -4.66
CA LEU A 148 -0.33 22.19 -4.10
C LEU A 148 -0.32 21.82 -2.61
N PRO A 149 -0.16 22.79 -1.70
CA PRO A 149 -0.10 22.51 -0.27
C PRO A 149 -1.44 21.99 0.27
N LYS A 150 -1.40 21.37 1.45
CA LYS A 150 -2.59 21.09 2.24
C LYS A 150 -3.35 22.39 2.52
N VAL A 151 -4.66 22.40 2.27
CA VAL A 151 -5.57 23.51 2.61
C VAL A 151 -6.86 22.97 3.21
N GLY A 152 -7.72 23.84 3.75
CA GLY A 152 -8.98 23.43 4.38
C GLY A 152 -8.79 22.85 5.80
N GLY A 153 -9.92 22.63 6.50
CA GLY A 153 -10.04 22.40 7.97
C GLY A 153 -9.29 21.20 8.59
N SER A 154 -9.51 21.01 9.90
CA SER A 154 -8.76 20.10 10.79
C SER A 154 -8.90 18.62 10.43
N GLY A 155 -7.78 17.91 10.21
CA GLY A 155 -7.66 16.52 10.66
C GLY A 155 -7.20 15.47 9.66
N ALA A 156 -7.53 15.55 8.37
CA ALA A 156 -7.36 14.39 7.48
C ALA A 156 -6.58 14.74 6.21
N ALA A 157 -5.28 14.97 6.36
CA ALA A 157 -4.38 15.21 5.24
C ALA A 157 -4.04 13.93 4.48
N LEU A 158 -4.01 12.80 5.19
CA LEU A 158 -3.54 11.52 4.71
C LEU A 158 -4.44 10.41 5.23
N PHE A 159 -4.70 9.41 4.39
CA PHE A 159 -5.40 8.17 4.78
C PHE A 159 -4.49 6.98 4.53
N ASP A 160 -4.41 6.05 5.48
CA ASP A 160 -3.54 4.88 5.45
C ASP A 160 -4.36 3.60 5.55
N TYR A 161 -5.18 3.34 4.53
CA TYR A 161 -6.04 2.18 4.47
C TYR A 161 -5.29 0.96 3.94
N SER A 162 -5.25 -0.13 4.70
CA SER A 162 -4.57 -1.39 4.34
C SER A 162 -5.05 -2.00 3.00
N ARG A 163 -6.29 -1.68 2.60
CA ARG A 163 -6.91 -2.11 1.34
C ARG A 163 -6.93 -1.05 0.25
N GLY A 164 -6.49 0.16 0.55
CA GLY A 164 -6.37 1.25 -0.41
C GLY A 164 -4.93 1.46 -0.81
N GLY A 165 -4.69 1.94 -2.01
CA GLY A 165 -3.39 2.50 -2.35
C GLY A 165 -3.18 3.87 -1.67
N PRO A 166 -2.21 4.64 -2.15
CA PRO A 166 -1.85 5.91 -1.55
C PRO A 166 -2.99 6.94 -1.66
N GLN A 167 -3.39 7.49 -0.50
CA GLN A 167 -4.48 8.46 -0.39
C GLN A 167 -4.06 9.75 0.33
N PHE A 168 -4.32 10.87 -0.34
CA PHE A 168 -4.04 12.22 0.11
C PHE A 168 -5.36 12.98 0.22
N GLY A 169 -5.79 13.21 1.45
CA GLY A 169 -7.07 13.84 1.76
C GLY A 169 -8.25 12.95 1.44
N ALA A 170 -9.45 13.42 1.77
CA ALA A 170 -10.67 12.65 1.54
C ALA A 170 -10.98 12.52 0.03
N ASP A 171 -10.56 13.52 -0.74
CA ASP A 171 -10.85 13.66 -2.16
C ASP A 171 -9.67 14.18 -2.99
N GLY A 172 -8.53 14.54 -2.37
CA GLY A 172 -7.40 15.21 -3.02
C GLY A 172 -6.73 14.38 -4.12
N LEU A 173 -6.10 13.27 -3.75
CA LEU A 173 -5.54 12.27 -4.68
C LEU A 173 -5.72 10.87 -4.08
N LEU A 174 -6.50 10.03 -4.74
CA LEU A 174 -6.80 8.68 -4.32
C LEU A 174 -6.35 7.72 -5.42
N ILE A 175 -5.26 6.99 -5.20
CA ILE A 175 -4.75 6.00 -6.15
C ILE A 175 -5.13 4.61 -5.63
N GLY A 176 -5.89 3.86 -6.42
CA GLY A 176 -6.45 2.57 -6.02
C GLY A 176 -7.21 2.61 -4.70
N PRO A 177 -8.25 3.46 -4.56
CA PRO A 177 -9.05 3.49 -3.33
C PRO A 177 -9.71 2.11 -3.08
N PRO A 178 -9.99 1.77 -1.82
CA PRO A 178 -10.63 0.50 -1.48
C PRO A 178 -12.00 0.40 -2.15
N LEU A 179 -12.34 -0.79 -2.67
CA LEU A 179 -13.61 -1.03 -3.36
C LEU A 179 -14.80 -1.21 -2.40
N THR A 180 -14.52 -1.41 -1.11
CA THR A 180 -15.51 -1.51 -0.03
C THR A 180 -15.19 -0.52 1.07
N ALA A 181 -16.20 -0.04 1.80
CA ALA A 181 -15.99 0.82 2.96
C ALA A 181 -15.05 0.14 3.98
N VAL A 182 -13.99 0.84 4.35
CA VAL A 182 -12.99 0.35 5.33
C VAL A 182 -13.49 0.54 6.76
N MET A 183 -14.28 1.59 7.01
CA MET A 183 -14.86 1.86 8.32
C MET A 183 -16.16 1.07 8.52
N GLY A 184 -16.16 0.15 9.51
CA GLY A 184 -17.37 -0.48 10.04
C GLY A 184 -17.79 -1.83 9.45
N VAL A 185 -16.93 -2.50 8.67
CA VAL A 185 -17.26 -3.83 8.10
C VAL A 185 -16.35 -4.91 8.68
N PHE A 186 -16.96 -5.85 9.43
CA PHE A 186 -16.31 -7.08 9.90
C PHE A 186 -16.03 -7.98 8.71
N THR A 187 -14.88 -7.78 8.08
CA THR A 187 -14.39 -8.62 7.00
C THR A 187 -13.43 -9.63 7.61
N GLY A 188 -13.70 -10.92 7.38
CA GLY A 188 -12.91 -12.01 7.94
C GLY A 188 -11.43 -11.94 7.54
N PRO A 189 -10.56 -12.66 8.26
CA PRO A 189 -9.10 -12.54 8.17
C PRO A 189 -8.50 -12.76 6.76
N ASP A 190 -9.25 -13.39 5.85
CA ASP A 190 -8.77 -13.79 4.52
C ASP A 190 -9.47 -13.07 3.34
N SER A 191 -10.28 -12.03 3.57
CA SER A 191 -10.98 -11.40 2.45
C SER A 191 -10.10 -10.37 1.72
N SER A 192 -9.58 -10.75 0.55
CA SER A 192 -9.12 -9.81 -0.49
C SER A 192 -10.27 -8.99 -1.12
N ALA A 193 -11.50 -9.23 -0.68
CA ALA A 193 -12.66 -8.44 -1.04
C ALA A 193 -12.43 -6.97 -0.63
N GLY A 194 -12.45 -6.07 -1.60
CA GLY A 194 -12.31 -4.64 -1.36
C GLY A 194 -10.92 -4.06 -1.61
N VAL A 195 -9.92 -4.85 -2.00
CA VAL A 195 -8.56 -4.35 -2.32
C VAL A 195 -8.62 -3.45 -3.57
N GLY A 196 -8.07 -2.24 -3.45
CA GLY A 196 -8.00 -1.28 -4.54
C GLY A 196 -6.99 -1.65 -5.62
N ASP A 197 -7.27 -1.24 -6.86
CA ASP A 197 -6.37 -1.37 -8.02
C ASP A 197 -5.72 -0.02 -8.33
N LEU A 198 -4.39 0.04 -8.21
CA LEU A 198 -3.58 1.24 -8.44
C LEU A 198 -3.55 1.69 -9.91
N ARG A 199 -4.14 0.93 -10.84
CA ARG A 199 -4.38 1.38 -12.22
C ARG A 199 -5.41 2.50 -12.33
N SER A 200 -6.17 2.77 -11.28
CA SER A 200 -7.20 3.81 -11.31
C SER A 200 -6.95 4.84 -10.21
N ALA A 201 -7.11 6.12 -10.55
CA ALA A 201 -6.99 7.20 -9.59
C ALA A 201 -8.17 8.18 -9.70
N ARG A 202 -8.44 8.88 -8.60
CA ARG A 202 -9.43 9.96 -8.52
C ARG A 202 -8.79 11.18 -7.86
N SER A 203 -9.18 12.36 -8.30
CA SER A 203 -8.69 13.62 -7.73
C SER A 203 -9.78 14.69 -7.76
N ARG A 204 -9.87 15.41 -6.65
CA ARG A 204 -10.72 16.58 -6.44
C ARG A 204 -10.05 17.52 -5.44
N LEU A 205 -9.66 18.68 -5.93
CA LEU A 205 -8.92 19.71 -5.22
C LEU A 205 -9.87 20.77 -4.64
N GLY A 206 -9.38 21.51 -3.64
CA GLY A 206 -10.07 22.63 -3.02
C GLY A 206 -10.65 22.35 -1.64
N LEU A 207 -10.88 21.08 -1.27
CA LEU A 207 -11.25 20.72 0.10
C LEU A 207 -10.01 20.39 0.94
N SER A 208 -9.28 19.35 0.53
CA SER A 208 -8.11 18.87 1.28
C SER A 208 -6.80 19.53 0.85
N TYR A 209 -6.65 19.82 -0.45
CA TYR A 209 -5.42 20.40 -1.03
C TYR A 209 -5.75 21.58 -1.93
N ALA A 210 -4.79 22.49 -2.10
CA ALA A 210 -4.96 23.70 -2.90
C ALA A 210 -5.43 23.38 -4.32
N ARG A 211 -6.27 24.25 -4.87
CA ARG A 211 -6.66 24.18 -6.28
C ARG A 211 -5.48 24.52 -7.18
N ARG A 212 -5.51 24.03 -8.41
CA ARG A 212 -4.54 24.41 -9.41
C ARG A 212 -4.63 25.91 -9.72
N PRO A 213 -3.51 26.59 -10.04
CA PRO A 213 -3.51 28.01 -10.43
C PRO A 213 -4.34 28.31 -11.68
N ASP A 214 -4.55 27.31 -12.54
CA ASP A 214 -5.41 27.39 -13.74
C ASP A 214 -6.91 27.28 -13.41
N GLY A 215 -7.28 27.16 -12.13
CA GLY A 215 -8.66 27.07 -11.66
C GLY A 215 -9.26 25.66 -11.74
N LYS A 216 -8.54 24.67 -12.26
CA LYS A 216 -9.02 23.29 -12.37
C LYS A 216 -9.12 22.63 -11.00
N GLU A 217 -10.15 21.80 -10.84
CA GLU A 217 -10.47 21.11 -9.59
C GLU A 217 -9.89 19.70 -9.50
N SER A 218 -9.03 19.27 -10.43
CA SER A 218 -8.41 17.93 -10.40
C SER A 218 -6.93 17.99 -10.77
N LEU A 219 -6.12 17.12 -10.19
CA LEU A 219 -4.74 16.92 -10.64
C LEU A 219 -4.67 16.51 -12.12
N PHE A 220 -5.66 15.80 -12.63
CA PHE A 220 -5.71 15.30 -14.01
C PHE A 220 -6.33 16.30 -14.99
N GLY A 221 -6.34 17.59 -14.63
CA GLY A 221 -6.89 18.63 -15.47
C GLY A 221 -8.41 18.67 -15.37
N ASP A 222 -9.09 18.50 -16.50
CA ASP A 222 -10.56 18.59 -16.58
C ASP A 222 -11.24 17.28 -16.13
N GLU A 223 -10.48 16.18 -16.07
CA GLU A 223 -10.97 14.89 -15.63
C GLU A 223 -10.77 14.70 -14.12
N GLY A 224 -11.79 14.22 -13.41
CA GLY A 224 -11.67 13.85 -11.99
C GLY A 224 -11.11 12.45 -11.75
N ARG A 225 -10.82 11.69 -12.82
CA ARG A 225 -10.33 10.31 -12.77
C ARG A 225 -9.25 10.12 -13.82
N ALA A 226 -8.30 9.24 -13.56
CA ALA A 226 -7.27 8.86 -14.51
C ALA A 226 -6.96 7.37 -14.41
N GLN A 227 -6.43 6.80 -15.48
CA GLN A 227 -5.83 5.46 -15.48
C GLN A 227 -4.31 5.59 -15.46
N PHE A 228 -3.65 4.82 -14.60
CA PHE A 228 -2.21 4.85 -14.44
C PHE A 228 -1.58 3.61 -15.08
N ALA A 229 -0.60 3.85 -15.94
CA ALA A 229 0.23 2.78 -16.50
C ALA A 229 1.31 2.32 -15.51
N GLU A 230 1.69 3.19 -14.57
CA GLU A 230 2.77 2.94 -13.61
C GLU A 230 2.47 3.70 -12.30
N VAL A 231 2.91 3.15 -11.17
CA VAL A 231 2.95 3.89 -9.90
C VAL A 231 4.31 3.65 -9.28
N LEU A 232 5.03 4.74 -9.01
CA LEU A 232 6.36 4.72 -8.41
C LEU A 232 6.32 5.32 -7.02
N VAL A 233 7.08 4.73 -6.10
CA VAL A 233 7.30 5.30 -4.77
C VAL A 233 8.78 5.38 -4.49
N PHE A 234 9.22 6.57 -4.08
CA PHE A 234 10.60 6.86 -3.74
C PHE A 234 10.70 7.17 -2.25
N CYS A 235 11.65 6.54 -1.57
CA CYS A 235 11.94 6.79 -0.16
C CYS A 235 13.46 6.81 0.06
N ASN A 236 13.90 7.26 1.24
CA ASN A 236 15.31 7.18 1.60
C ASN A 236 15.63 5.82 2.25
N PRO A 237 16.57 5.02 1.71
CA PRO A 237 16.92 3.72 2.26
C PRO A 237 17.45 3.75 3.69
N ARG A 238 18.21 4.80 4.05
CA ARG A 238 18.78 4.93 5.40
C ARG A 238 17.71 5.21 6.45
N ILE A 239 16.69 6.01 6.13
CA ILE A 239 15.54 6.22 7.01
C ILE A 239 14.72 4.93 7.11
N ALA A 240 14.49 4.26 5.98
CA ALA A 240 13.75 3.00 5.96
C ALA A 240 14.40 1.91 6.83
N SER A 241 15.74 1.88 6.96
CA SER A 241 16.43 0.92 7.83
C SER A 241 16.31 1.20 9.34
N LEU A 242 15.68 2.31 9.74
CA LEU A 242 15.47 2.64 11.16
C LEU A 242 14.16 2.06 11.72
N TYR A 243 13.31 1.51 10.86
CA TYR A 243 12.05 0.84 11.20
C TYR A 243 12.23 -0.68 11.15
#